data_AF-A0A7Y4UCN0-F1
#
_entry.id   AF-A0A7Y4UCN0-F1
#
_cell.length_a   1.000
_cell.length_b   1.000
_cell.length_c   1.000
_cell.angle_alpha   90.00
_cell.angle_beta   90.00
_cell.angle_gamma   90.00
#
_symmetry.space_group_name_H-M   'P 1'
#
loop_
_entity.id
_entity.type
_entity.pdbx_description
1 polymer ?
#
loop_
_entity_poly.entity_id
_entity_poly.type
_entity_poly.pdbx_seq_one_letter_code
_entity_poly.pdbx_strand_id
1 'polypeptide(L)'
;LTKLSKEFRQYMDKTWFGQSGGKHVENPKGYIAPPLDGVWATAPYFHNGSVPTVYGVLTETARPKYYRRVGTAKDYDVKDLGLKIETLNAPAPKDAAGEARRRVIDTTLPGLSNSGHPFGFKLNEKEKRQVIEYLKTL
;
A
#
# COMPACT_ATOMS: atom_id res chain seq x y z
N LEU A 1 -6.60 -7.98 8.77
CA LEU A 1 -6.14 -8.16 10.17
C LEU A 1 -5.77 -9.61 10.53
N THR A 2 -5.92 -10.56 9.60
CA THR A 2 -5.79 -12.02 9.87
C THR A 2 -4.65 -12.69 9.12
N LYS A 3 -3.59 -11.95 8.74
CA LYS A 3 -2.45 -12.57 8.04
C LYS A 3 -1.69 -13.55 8.94
N LEU A 4 -1.75 -13.35 10.26
CA LEU A 4 -1.22 -14.27 11.27
C LEU A 4 -2.40 -14.88 12.04
N SER A 5 -2.39 -16.20 12.20
CA SER A 5 -3.37 -16.88 13.04
C SER A 5 -3.15 -16.54 14.52
N LYS A 6 -4.14 -16.82 15.37
CA LYS A 6 -3.97 -16.63 16.82
C LYS A 6 -2.82 -17.49 17.35
N GLU A 7 -2.76 -18.74 16.91
CA GLU A 7 -1.74 -19.72 17.27
C GLU A 7 -0.35 -19.24 16.83
N PHE A 8 -0.24 -18.69 15.63
CA PHE A 8 1.02 -18.14 15.15
C PHE A 8 1.45 -16.90 15.92
N ARG A 9 0.53 -16.00 16.29
CA ARG A 9 0.84 -14.87 17.17
C ARG A 9 1.35 -15.34 18.53
N GLN A 10 0.64 -16.29 19.15
CA GLN A 10 1.06 -16.90 20.42
C GLN A 10 2.41 -17.61 20.32
N TYR A 11 2.72 -18.22 19.18
CA TYR A 11 4.05 -18.78 18.91
C TYR A 11 5.11 -17.68 18.82
N MET A 12 4.86 -16.62 18.04
CA MET A 12 5.78 -15.48 17.89
C MET A 12 6.08 -14.80 19.23
N ASP A 13 5.08 -14.70 20.11
CA ASP A 13 5.21 -14.14 21.46
C ASP A 13 6.21 -14.92 22.33
N LYS A 14 6.42 -16.21 22.06
CA LYS A 14 7.41 -17.05 22.75
C LYS A 14 8.83 -16.88 22.21
N THR A 15 8.98 -16.28 21.03
CA THR A 15 10.30 -16.07 20.41
C THR A 15 10.95 -14.77 20.90
N TRP A 16 12.24 -14.61 20.63
CA TRP A 16 12.96 -13.37 20.95
C TRP A 16 12.32 -12.12 20.30
N PHE A 17 11.67 -12.26 19.13
CA PHE A 17 10.96 -11.18 18.44
C PHE A 17 9.79 -10.64 19.28
N GLY A 18 9.03 -11.51 19.93
CA GLY A 18 7.95 -11.09 20.82
C GLY A 18 8.50 -10.48 22.11
N GLN A 19 9.47 -11.13 22.75
CA GLN A 19 9.93 -10.71 24.07
C GLN A 19 10.64 -9.35 24.14
N SER A 20 11.07 -8.80 22.99
CA SER A 20 11.79 -7.51 22.93
C SER A 20 10.89 -6.25 22.87
N GLY A 21 9.57 -6.39 22.61
CA GLY A 21 8.72 -5.28 22.14
C GLY A 21 7.62 -4.74 23.06
N GLY A 22 7.41 -5.28 24.27
CA GLY A 22 6.35 -4.81 25.18
C GLY A 22 4.97 -5.45 24.94
N LYS A 23 3.86 -4.72 25.18
CA LYS A 23 2.47 -5.27 25.19
C LYS A 23 2.05 -5.83 23.83
N HIS A 24 1.80 -7.14 23.78
CA HIS A 24 1.28 -7.84 22.60
C HIS A 24 -0.23 -7.70 22.47
N VAL A 25 -0.71 -7.53 21.24
CA VAL A 25 -2.14 -7.46 20.92
C VAL A 25 -2.57 -8.78 20.29
N GLU A 26 -3.13 -9.68 21.10
CA GLU A 26 -3.64 -10.97 20.60
C GLU A 26 -4.79 -10.79 19.59
N ASN A 27 -5.61 -9.75 19.79
CA ASN A 27 -6.83 -9.48 19.03
C ASN A 27 -6.77 -8.08 18.39
N PRO A 28 -6.05 -7.89 17.27
CA PRO A 28 -5.94 -6.59 16.62
C PRO A 28 -7.30 -6.14 16.07
N LYS A 29 -7.72 -4.93 16.45
CA LYS A 29 -9.02 -4.35 16.05
C LYS A 29 -8.98 -3.58 14.74
N GLY A 30 -7.80 -3.23 14.25
CA GLY A 30 -7.64 -2.29 13.15
C GLY A 30 -6.19 -2.12 12.73
N TYR A 31 -6.00 -1.26 11.75
CA TYR A 31 -4.70 -0.72 11.38
C TYR A 31 -4.55 0.67 11.99
N ILE A 32 -3.34 1.01 12.41
CA ILE A 32 -3.01 2.36 12.84
C ILE A 32 -3.04 3.28 11.61
N ALA A 33 -3.61 4.47 11.75
CA ALA A 33 -3.37 5.56 10.80
C ALA A 33 -2.01 6.17 11.14
N PRO A 34 -0.96 5.96 10.33
CA PRO A 34 0.38 6.47 10.63
C PRO A 34 0.41 8.01 10.53
N PRO A 35 1.41 8.68 11.14
CA PRO A 35 1.71 10.07 10.85
C PRO A 35 1.88 10.30 9.35
N LEU A 36 1.50 11.50 8.89
CA LEU A 36 1.56 11.86 7.47
C LEU A 36 2.80 12.69 7.13
N ASP A 37 3.63 13.02 8.11
CA ASP A 37 4.92 13.67 7.90
C ASP A 37 5.80 12.83 6.96
N GLY A 38 6.28 13.44 5.88
CA GLY A 38 7.04 12.77 4.82
C GLY A 38 6.23 11.83 3.92
N VAL A 39 4.90 11.76 4.03
CA VAL A 39 4.06 10.84 3.23
C VAL A 39 4.25 11.02 1.72
N TRP A 40 4.62 12.23 1.29
CA TRP A 40 4.90 12.54 -0.11
C TRP A 40 6.02 11.70 -0.71
N ALA A 41 6.90 11.10 0.09
CA ALA A 41 8.08 10.34 -0.34
C ALA A 41 7.96 8.82 -0.10
N THR A 42 6.86 8.32 0.46
CA THR A 42 6.77 6.94 0.99
C THR A 42 5.87 6.02 0.17
N ALA A 43 5.58 6.36 -1.09
CA ALA A 43 4.84 5.44 -1.96
C ALA A 43 5.57 4.09 -2.12
N PRO A 44 4.85 2.96 -2.22
CA PRO A 44 3.40 2.84 -2.28
C PRO A 44 2.71 2.83 -0.89
N TYR A 45 1.41 3.09 -0.87
CA TYR A 45 0.60 3.31 0.33
C TYR A 45 -0.17 2.06 0.78
N PHE A 46 -0.76 2.19 1.97
CA PHE A 46 -1.35 1.13 2.80
C PHE A 46 -0.31 0.18 3.42
N HIS A 47 -0.75 -0.57 4.44
CA HIS A 47 0.10 -1.50 5.18
C HIS A 47 0.73 -2.62 4.31
N ASN A 48 0.23 -2.81 3.09
CA ASN A 48 0.69 -3.83 2.15
C ASN A 48 1.29 -3.23 0.87
N GLY A 49 1.46 -1.90 0.78
CA GLY A 49 2.05 -1.25 -0.38
C GLY A 49 1.26 -1.45 -1.68
N SER A 50 -0.05 -1.65 -1.60
CA SER A 50 -0.87 -2.03 -2.75
C SER A 50 -1.31 -0.85 -3.62
N VAL A 51 -1.29 0.39 -3.10
CA VAL A 51 -1.75 1.59 -3.81
C VAL A 51 -0.57 2.49 -4.18
N PRO A 52 -0.31 2.76 -5.47
CA PRO A 52 0.94 3.40 -5.90
C PRO A 52 1.00 4.92 -5.68
N THR A 53 -0.14 5.60 -5.57
CA THR A 53 -0.24 7.07 -5.52
C THR A 53 -1.23 7.54 -4.44
N VAL A 54 -1.04 8.73 -3.87
CA VAL A 54 -2.03 9.32 -2.93
C VAL A 54 -3.35 9.56 -3.64
N TYR A 55 -3.31 9.96 -4.93
CA TYR A 55 -4.53 10.07 -5.72
C TYR A 55 -5.33 8.75 -5.74
N GLY A 56 -4.66 7.60 -5.86
CA GLY A 56 -5.29 6.28 -5.71
C GLY A 56 -5.83 6.03 -4.31
N VAL A 57 -5.18 6.52 -3.25
CA VAL A 57 -5.73 6.43 -1.87
C VAL A 57 -7.07 7.18 -1.78
N LEU A 58 -7.17 8.33 -2.43
CA LEU A 58 -8.37 9.19 -2.44
C LEU A 58 -9.42 8.78 -3.49
N THR A 59 -9.09 7.92 -4.46
CA THR A 59 -9.96 7.57 -5.59
C THR A 59 -9.89 6.08 -5.91
N GLU A 60 -10.95 5.33 -5.60
CA GLU A 60 -10.99 3.87 -5.80
C GLU A 60 -10.70 3.44 -7.24
N THR A 61 -11.34 4.11 -8.20
CA THR A 61 -11.25 3.78 -9.63
C THR A 61 -9.87 4.04 -10.22
N ALA A 62 -9.02 4.79 -9.53
CA ALA A 62 -7.63 5.03 -9.93
C ALA A 62 -6.67 3.94 -9.41
N ARG A 63 -7.15 2.96 -8.62
CA ARG A 63 -6.30 1.91 -8.05
C ARG A 63 -6.13 0.77 -9.06
N PRO A 64 -4.91 0.51 -9.56
CA PRO A 64 -4.69 -0.54 -10.54
C PRO A 64 -4.85 -1.93 -9.89
N LYS A 65 -5.46 -2.85 -10.63
CA LYS A 65 -5.57 -4.27 -10.23
C LYS A 65 -4.23 -5.02 -10.40
N TYR A 66 -3.54 -4.73 -11.50
CA TYR A 66 -2.20 -5.24 -11.78
C TYR A 66 -1.34 -4.06 -12.23
N TYR A 67 -0.13 -3.93 -11.69
CA TYR A 67 0.78 -2.88 -12.12
C TYR A 67 2.23 -3.26 -11.90
N ARG A 68 3.13 -2.54 -12.57
CA ARG A 68 4.56 -2.54 -12.25
C ARG A 68 5.09 -1.12 -12.19
N ARG A 69 6.10 -0.89 -11.34
CA ARG A 69 6.85 0.37 -11.36
C ARG A 69 7.64 0.47 -12.67
N VAL A 70 7.67 1.68 -13.24
CA VAL A 70 8.49 2.00 -14.42
C VAL A 70 9.44 3.15 -14.11
N GLY A 71 10.46 3.30 -14.96
CA GLY A 71 11.50 4.30 -14.78
C GLY A 71 12.56 3.92 -13.74
N THR A 72 13.30 4.92 -13.29
CA THR A 72 14.42 4.79 -12.36
C THR A 72 13.99 5.07 -10.92
N ALA A 73 14.94 4.94 -9.98
CA ALA A 73 14.72 5.33 -8.58
C ALA A 73 14.28 6.80 -8.41
N LYS A 74 14.71 7.68 -9.33
CA LYS A 74 14.42 9.13 -9.31
C LYS A 74 13.08 9.48 -9.95
N ASP A 75 12.46 8.55 -10.65
CA ASP A 75 11.18 8.77 -11.30
C ASP A 75 10.04 8.67 -10.31
N TYR A 76 9.32 9.79 -10.16
CA TYR A 76 8.19 9.95 -9.27
C TYR A 76 7.07 10.73 -9.96
N ASP A 77 5.82 10.39 -9.66
CA ASP A 77 4.64 11.12 -10.10
C ASP A 77 4.34 12.23 -9.09
N VAL A 78 4.69 13.46 -9.43
CA VAL A 78 4.47 14.65 -8.58
C VAL A 78 3.01 15.10 -8.60
N LYS A 79 2.25 14.75 -9.65
CA LYS A 79 0.85 15.17 -9.83
C LYS A 79 -0.08 14.34 -8.95
N ASP A 80 0.09 13.02 -8.99
CA ASP A 80 -0.73 12.07 -8.21
C ASP A 80 -0.06 11.64 -6.90
N LEU A 81 1.19 12.08 -6.68
CA LEU A 81 2.01 11.89 -5.48
C LEU A 81 2.30 10.40 -5.22
N GLY A 82 3.20 9.83 -6.02
CA GLY A 82 3.60 8.44 -5.85
C GLY A 82 4.51 7.87 -6.93
N LEU A 83 4.47 6.55 -7.09
CA LEU A 83 5.29 5.86 -8.08
C LEU A 83 4.77 6.08 -9.49
N LYS A 84 5.68 6.27 -10.46
CA LYS A 84 5.34 6.06 -11.87
C LYS A 84 5.12 4.57 -12.12
N ILE A 85 3.96 4.24 -12.66
CA ILE A 85 3.56 2.86 -12.91
C ILE A 85 3.06 2.66 -14.34
N GLU A 86 3.12 1.40 -14.77
CA GLU A 86 2.36 0.90 -15.90
C GLU A 86 1.26 -0.01 -15.36
N THR A 87 0.00 0.32 -15.69
CA THR A 87 -1.15 -0.54 -15.41
C THR A 87 -1.18 -1.69 -16.40
N LEU A 88 -1.40 -2.90 -15.89
CA LEU A 88 -1.42 -4.13 -16.68
C LEU A 88 -2.84 -4.70 -16.70
N ASN A 89 -3.18 -5.41 -17.78
CA ASN A 89 -4.49 -6.05 -17.93
C ASN A 89 -4.53 -7.49 -17.37
N ALA A 90 -3.36 -8.04 -17.00
CA ALA A 90 -3.20 -9.41 -16.54
C ALA A 90 -2.06 -9.48 -15.50
N PRO A 91 -2.04 -10.52 -14.64
CA PRO A 91 -0.90 -10.80 -13.77
C PRO A 91 0.32 -11.23 -14.60
N ALA A 92 1.49 -11.32 -13.94
CA ALA A 92 2.69 -11.81 -14.61
C ALA A 92 2.49 -13.25 -15.12
N PRO A 93 2.99 -13.60 -16.32
CA PRO A 93 2.94 -14.97 -16.82
C PRO A 93 3.60 -15.94 -15.84
N LYS A 94 3.01 -17.13 -15.65
CA LYS A 94 3.50 -18.10 -14.66
C LYS A 94 4.89 -18.63 -14.97
N ASP A 95 5.19 -18.72 -16.26
CA ASP A 95 6.45 -19.15 -16.88
C ASP A 95 7.50 -18.03 -16.97
N ALA A 96 7.14 -16.78 -16.67
CA ALA A 96 8.11 -15.69 -16.64
C ALA A 96 9.18 -15.91 -15.55
N ALA A 97 10.37 -15.40 -15.81
CA ALA A 97 11.47 -15.40 -14.85
C ALA A 97 11.02 -14.87 -13.48
N GLY A 98 11.52 -15.44 -12.39
CA GLY A 98 11.08 -15.09 -11.03
C GLY A 98 11.22 -13.61 -10.70
N GLU A 99 12.25 -12.95 -11.24
CA GLU A 99 12.42 -11.51 -11.11
C GLU A 99 11.33 -10.72 -11.84
N ALA A 100 11.04 -11.07 -13.10
CA ALA A 100 9.99 -10.43 -13.88
C ALA A 100 8.62 -10.58 -13.21
N ARG A 101 8.34 -11.74 -12.62
CA ARG A 101 7.12 -11.97 -11.83
C ARG A 101 7.04 -11.07 -10.59
N ARG A 102 8.14 -10.95 -9.84
CA ARG A 102 8.20 -10.10 -8.62
C ARG A 102 8.07 -8.60 -8.90
N ARG A 103 8.35 -8.16 -10.13
CA ARG A 103 8.16 -6.76 -10.54
C ARG A 103 6.69 -6.39 -10.76
N VAL A 104 5.80 -7.37 -10.91
CA VAL A 104 4.37 -7.15 -11.08
C VAL A 104 3.67 -7.32 -9.73
N ILE A 105 2.93 -6.29 -9.34
CA ILE A 105 2.03 -6.33 -8.19
C ILE A 105 0.67 -6.82 -8.67
N ASP A 106 0.13 -7.84 -7.99
CA ASP A 106 -1.20 -8.41 -8.22
C ASP A 106 -2.03 -8.23 -6.94
N THR A 107 -2.99 -7.32 -6.99
CA THR A 107 -3.82 -6.98 -5.82
C THR A 107 -4.93 -8.00 -5.54
N THR A 108 -5.08 -9.01 -6.40
CA THR A 108 -6.03 -10.12 -6.19
C THR A 108 -5.47 -11.19 -5.26
N LEU A 109 -4.15 -11.20 -5.04
CA LEU A 109 -3.51 -12.19 -4.16
C LEU A 109 -3.83 -11.94 -2.69
N PRO A 110 -3.93 -13.01 -1.87
CA PRO A 110 -4.16 -12.88 -0.44
C PRO A 110 -3.16 -11.94 0.24
N GLY A 111 -3.67 -10.90 0.89
CA GLY A 111 -2.87 -9.89 1.59
C GLY A 111 -2.38 -8.72 0.73
N LEU A 112 -2.63 -8.71 -0.57
CA LEU A 112 -2.25 -7.63 -1.49
C LEU A 112 -3.42 -6.78 -2.00
N SER A 113 -4.64 -6.99 -1.47
CA SER A 113 -5.80 -6.15 -1.79
C SER A 113 -5.51 -4.66 -1.65
N ASN A 114 -5.95 -3.89 -2.64
CA ASN A 114 -5.89 -2.43 -2.69
C ASN A 114 -7.21 -1.76 -2.26
N SER A 115 -8.12 -2.51 -1.64
CA SER A 115 -9.43 -2.01 -1.18
C SER A 115 -9.35 -1.35 0.20
N GLY A 116 -10.43 -0.67 0.60
CA GLY A 116 -10.53 0.02 1.89
C GLY A 116 -10.14 1.50 1.83
N HIS A 117 -10.12 2.15 2.99
CA HIS A 117 -9.93 3.60 3.12
C HIS A 117 -10.87 4.43 2.21
N PRO A 118 -12.20 4.31 2.35
CA PRO A 118 -13.17 4.93 1.44
C PRO A 118 -13.41 6.43 1.71
N PHE A 119 -12.81 6.97 2.77
CA PHE A 119 -13.13 8.31 3.27
C PHE A 119 -12.83 9.43 2.27
N GLY A 120 -11.87 9.23 1.37
CA GLY A 120 -11.53 10.19 0.31
C GLY A 120 -12.52 10.20 -0.87
N PHE A 121 -13.38 9.18 -1.00
CA PHE A 121 -14.22 9.01 -2.21
C PHE A 121 -15.34 10.05 -2.30
N LYS A 122 -15.70 10.67 -1.19
CA LYS A 122 -16.69 11.76 -1.12
C LYS A 122 -16.14 13.11 -1.59
N LEU A 123 -14.82 13.24 -1.70
CA LEU A 123 -14.19 14.48 -2.14
C LEU A 123 -14.39 14.65 -3.65
N ASN A 124 -14.63 15.88 -4.09
CA ASN A 124 -14.58 16.20 -5.51
C ASN A 124 -13.13 16.33 -5.99
N GLU A 125 -12.92 16.41 -7.31
CA GLU A 125 -11.57 16.46 -7.90
C GLU A 125 -10.74 17.65 -7.40
N LYS A 126 -11.35 18.82 -7.21
CA LYS A 126 -10.64 20.00 -6.69
C LYS A 126 -10.16 19.76 -5.26
N GLU A 127 -11.01 19.22 -4.40
CA GLU A 127 -10.69 18.91 -3.01
C GLU A 127 -9.58 17.85 -2.89
N LYS A 128 -9.65 16.79 -3.71
CA LYS A 128 -8.59 15.77 -3.75
C LYS A 128 -7.24 16.38 -4.11
N ARG A 129 -7.20 17.29 -5.09
CA ARG A 129 -5.97 17.99 -5.47
C ARG A 129 -5.46 18.90 -4.36
N GLN A 130 -6.34 19.61 -3.66
CA GLN A 130 -5.96 20.41 -2.49
C GLN A 130 -5.37 19.56 -1.37
N VAL A 131 -5.96 18.40 -1.08
CA VAL A 131 -5.38 17.45 -0.11
C VAL A 131 -4.00 16.99 -0.55
N ILE A 132 -3.81 16.63 -1.82
CA ILE A 132 -2.49 16.23 -2.34
C ILE A 132 -1.47 17.36 -2.18
N GLU A 133 -1.81 18.61 -2.51
CA GLU A 133 -0.90 19.75 -2.33
C GLU A 133 -0.57 19.99 -0.86
N TYR A 134 -1.54 19.86 0.05
CA TYR A 134 -1.29 19.94 1.50
C TYR A 134 -0.35 18.83 1.98
N LEU A 135 -0.52 17.60 1.51
CA LEU A 135 0.35 16.48 1.91
C LEU A 135 1.81 16.63 1.41
N LYS A 136 2.05 17.45 0.39
CA LYS A 136 3.42 17.79 -0.05
C LYS A 136 4.14 18.73 0.92
N THR A 137 3.42 19.39 1.82
CA THR A 137 4.02 20.30 2.81
C THR A 137 4.40 19.60 4.12
N LEU A 138 4.10 18.30 4.25
CA LEU A 138 4.36 17.49 5.44
C LEU A 138 5.68 16.71 5.34
#